data_AF-A0A2W4KCT0-F1
#
_entry.id   AF-A0A2W4KCT0-F1
#
_cell.length_a   1.000
_cell.length_b   1.000
_cell.length_c   1.000
_cell.angle_alpha   90.00
_cell.angle_beta   90.00
_cell.angle_gamma   90.00
#
_symmetry.space_group_name_H-M   'P 1'
#
loop_
_entity.id
_entity.type
_entity.pdbx_description
1 polymer ?
#
loop_
_entity_poly.entity_id
_entity_poly.type
_entity_poly.pdbx_seq_one_letter_code
_entity_poly.pdbx_strand_id
1 'polypeptide(L)'
;MNPWRLDDGVDQWEWRLQGARFALLAGAIAAWLLAERPQPATGAGVAMGLSVVILLDLVAQARPGSARAAGVVLAQLALALVILYATASRNLAGVLATLILGLPRALPSEWPRQLVLVVPPLAGIVLWVRAGLAAAAFPVVGLGAAAWIALWLGEWDSERRRHRETVAELERAQAHLVELAARARDLAAEAERQRLLGEIHDTIGHALTATLLQVQVARRQLAADPSGAAERLAGLEDSLRAALAEVRRALRRAHQPEALPLASALQVLAEDMTRAGGPQVHLQLIPDP
;
A
#
# COMPACT_ATOMS: atom_id res chain seq x y z
N MET A 1 1.18 7.58 11.04
CA MET A 1 0.52 7.17 9.77
C MET A 1 -0.84 6.59 10.14
N ASN A 2 -1.93 7.19 9.69
CA ASN A 2 -3.29 6.88 10.17
C ASN A 2 -3.86 5.72 9.32
N PRO A 3 -4.07 4.51 9.87
CA PRO A 3 -4.43 3.32 9.07
C PRO A 3 -5.88 3.33 8.54
N TRP A 4 -6.65 4.39 8.76
CA TRP A 4 -8.08 4.47 8.46
C TRP A 4 -8.44 5.40 7.28
N ARG A 5 -7.46 5.90 6.51
CA ARG A 5 -7.68 7.03 5.57
C ARG A 5 -7.56 6.70 4.07
N LEU A 6 -7.55 5.43 3.68
CA LEU A 6 -7.19 5.03 2.31
C LEU A 6 -8.35 4.63 1.37
N ASP A 7 -9.60 4.55 1.80
CA ASP A 7 -10.70 4.14 0.89
C ASP A 7 -11.89 5.12 0.76
N ASP A 8 -11.92 6.23 1.49
CA ASP A 8 -13.06 7.15 1.49
C ASP A 8 -13.43 7.68 0.08
N GLY A 9 -12.44 7.89 -0.79
CA GLY A 9 -12.67 8.38 -2.15
C GLY A 9 -13.28 7.35 -3.12
N VAL A 10 -13.08 6.06 -2.83
CA VAL A 10 -13.48 4.93 -3.69
C VAL A 10 -14.94 4.61 -3.45
N ASP A 11 -15.29 4.43 -2.17
CA ASP A 11 -16.68 4.27 -1.75
C ASP A 11 -17.51 5.46 -2.22
N GLN A 12 -17.01 6.70 -2.04
CA GLN A 12 -17.70 7.90 -2.51
C GLN A 12 -17.94 7.91 -4.03
N TRP A 13 -16.99 7.45 -4.85
CA TRP A 13 -17.18 7.38 -6.30
C TRP A 13 -18.23 6.34 -6.68
N GLU A 14 -18.23 5.18 -6.04
CA GLU A 14 -19.21 4.11 -6.29
C GLU A 14 -20.62 4.54 -5.87
N TRP A 15 -20.76 5.15 -4.69
CA TRP A 15 -22.02 5.73 -4.21
C TRP A 15 -22.54 6.80 -5.16
N ARG A 16 -21.66 7.67 -5.70
CA ARG A 16 -22.05 8.70 -6.68
C ARG A 16 -22.54 8.10 -7.99
N LEU A 17 -21.88 7.05 -8.49
CA LEU A 17 -22.33 6.34 -9.69
C LEU A 17 -23.67 5.63 -9.49
N GLN A 18 -23.89 5.00 -8.33
CA GLN A 18 -25.18 4.38 -8.01
C GLN A 18 -26.29 5.43 -7.87
N GLY A 19 -26.01 6.54 -7.17
CA GLY A 19 -26.94 7.66 -7.05
C GLY A 19 -27.33 8.23 -8.42
N ALA A 20 -26.35 8.44 -9.32
CA ALA A 20 -26.62 8.88 -10.68
C ALA A 20 -27.46 7.87 -11.47
N ARG A 21 -27.21 6.56 -11.32
CA ARG A 21 -27.97 5.51 -12.00
C ARG A 21 -29.43 5.45 -11.52
N PHE A 22 -29.66 5.54 -10.22
CA PHE A 22 -31.03 5.58 -9.68
C PHE A 22 -31.76 6.87 -10.05
N ALA A 23 -31.06 8.01 -10.17
CA ALA A 23 -31.62 9.25 -10.68
C ALA A 23 -32.04 9.12 -12.16
N LEU A 24 -31.21 8.48 -13.00
CA LEU A 24 -31.55 8.18 -14.40
C LEU A 24 -32.75 7.23 -14.49
N LEU A 25 -32.81 6.21 -13.62
CA LEU A 25 -33.93 5.27 -13.57
C LEU A 25 -35.24 5.99 -13.21
N ALA A 26 -35.21 6.81 -12.16
CA ALA A 26 -36.36 7.62 -11.75
C ALA A 26 -36.80 8.59 -12.86
N GLY A 27 -35.84 9.22 -13.55
CA GLY A 27 -36.10 10.08 -14.71
C GLY A 27 -36.76 9.34 -15.88
N ALA A 28 -36.31 8.13 -16.20
CA ALA A 28 -36.91 7.31 -17.26
C ALA A 28 -38.37 6.91 -16.92
N ILE A 29 -38.63 6.55 -15.66
CA ILE A 29 -39.98 6.22 -15.18
C ILE A 29 -40.89 7.46 -15.21
N ALA A 30 -40.38 8.62 -14.77
CA ALA A 30 -41.13 9.88 -14.81
C ALA A 30 -41.46 10.31 -16.25
N ALA A 31 -40.50 10.19 -17.17
CA ALA A 31 -40.70 10.47 -18.59
C ALA A 31 -41.80 9.58 -19.18
N TRP A 32 -41.81 8.29 -18.83
CA TRP A 32 -42.85 7.35 -19.26
C TRP A 32 -44.24 7.75 -18.75
N LEU A 33 -44.37 8.05 -17.45
CA LEU A 33 -45.65 8.44 -16.86
C LEU A 33 -46.22 9.72 -17.49
N LEU A 34 -45.35 10.70 -17.79
CA LEU A 34 -45.75 11.98 -18.36
C LEU A 34 -46.13 11.87 -19.83
N ALA A 35 -45.41 11.06 -20.61
CA ALA A 35 -45.59 10.95 -22.05
C ALA A 35 -46.74 10.01 -22.44
N GLU A 36 -46.81 8.82 -21.84
CA GLU A 36 -47.77 7.79 -22.26
C GLU A 36 -49.13 7.86 -21.55
N ARG A 37 -49.22 8.50 -20.37
CA ARG A 37 -50.45 8.62 -19.54
C ARG A 37 -51.28 7.31 -19.54
N PRO A 38 -50.70 6.20 -19.05
CA PRO A 38 -51.27 4.87 -19.18
C PRO A 38 -52.62 4.76 -18.46
N GLN A 39 -53.50 3.89 -18.98
CA GLN A 39 -54.72 3.52 -18.27
C GLN A 39 -54.37 2.94 -16.89
N PRO A 40 -55.19 3.15 -15.84
CA PRO A 40 -54.83 2.83 -14.46
C PRO A 40 -54.43 1.36 -14.26
N ALA A 41 -55.10 0.43 -14.94
CA ALA A 41 -54.77 -1.00 -14.87
C ALA A 41 -53.39 -1.32 -15.48
N THR A 42 -53.07 -0.77 -16.66
CA THR A 42 -51.76 -0.93 -17.31
C THR A 42 -50.65 -0.21 -16.54
N GLY A 43 -50.94 0.96 -15.99
CA GLY A 43 -50.03 1.74 -15.16
C GLY A 43 -49.61 0.99 -13.90
N ALA A 44 -50.59 0.42 -13.19
CA ALA A 44 -50.34 -0.36 -11.98
C ALA A 44 -49.49 -1.62 -12.25
N GLY A 45 -49.76 -2.34 -13.34
CA GLY A 45 -48.98 -3.53 -13.72
C GLY A 45 -47.52 -3.21 -14.04
N VAL A 46 -47.27 -2.15 -14.80
CA VAL A 46 -45.90 -1.71 -15.14
C VAL A 46 -45.17 -1.19 -13.90
N ALA A 47 -45.84 -0.42 -13.03
CA ALA A 47 -45.27 0.07 -11.78
C ALA A 47 -44.84 -1.09 -10.87
N MET A 48 -45.71 -2.10 -10.70
CA MET A 48 -45.39 -3.29 -9.90
C MET A 48 -44.20 -4.06 -10.48
N GLY A 49 -44.15 -4.22 -11.80
CA GLY A 49 -43.00 -4.84 -12.49
C GLY A 49 -41.69 -4.07 -12.28
N LEU A 50 -41.72 -2.73 -12.39
CA LEU A 50 -40.55 -1.88 -12.15
C LEU A 50 -40.10 -1.93 -10.69
N SER A 51 -41.02 -2.00 -9.73
CA SER A 51 -40.70 -2.19 -8.31
C SER A 51 -39.97 -3.52 -8.08
N VAL A 52 -40.41 -4.60 -8.74
CA VAL A 52 -39.71 -5.91 -8.68
C VAL A 52 -38.32 -5.80 -9.30
N VAL A 53 -38.18 -5.12 -10.45
CA VAL A 53 -36.87 -4.90 -11.09
C VAL A 53 -35.91 -4.16 -10.16
N ILE A 54 -36.36 -3.11 -9.47
CA ILE A 54 -35.54 -2.34 -8.51
C ILE A 54 -35.15 -3.19 -7.31
N LEU A 55 -36.08 -3.99 -6.76
CA LEU A 55 -35.79 -4.89 -5.64
C LEU A 55 -34.75 -5.95 -6.02
N LEU A 56 -34.87 -6.54 -7.21
CA LEU A 56 -33.89 -7.50 -7.72
C LEU A 56 -32.52 -6.85 -7.92
N ASP A 57 -32.49 -5.58 -8.37
CA ASP A 57 -31.25 -4.81 -8.54
C ASP A 57 -30.48 -4.60 -7.22
N LEU A 58 -31.21 -4.34 -6.14
CA LEU A 58 -30.66 -4.20 -4.78
C LEU A 58 -30.08 -5.53 -4.29
N VAL A 59 -30.79 -6.65 -4.54
CA VAL A 59 -30.34 -7.98 -4.15
C VAL A 59 -29.11 -8.42 -4.95
N ALA A 60 -29.09 -8.14 -6.25
CA ALA A 60 -27.95 -8.46 -7.12
C ALA A 60 -26.67 -7.72 -6.69
N GLN A 61 -26.81 -6.47 -6.24
CA GLN A 61 -25.68 -5.64 -5.84
C GLN A 61 -25.24 -5.82 -4.39
N ALA A 62 -26.08 -6.42 -3.54
CA ALA A 62 -25.69 -6.73 -2.16
C ALA A 62 -24.59 -7.81 -2.08
N ARG A 63 -24.50 -8.70 -3.09
CA ARG A 63 -23.48 -9.77 -3.16
C ARG A 63 -22.98 -9.97 -4.60
N PRO A 64 -22.17 -9.02 -5.11
CA PRO A 64 -21.67 -9.05 -6.49
C PRO A 64 -20.84 -10.31 -6.74
N GLY A 65 -20.90 -10.83 -7.98
CA GLY A 65 -20.07 -11.96 -8.43
C GLY A 65 -20.52 -13.36 -8.00
N SER A 66 -21.60 -13.49 -7.22
CA SER A 66 -22.15 -14.79 -6.84
C SER A 66 -23.04 -15.42 -7.94
N ALA A 67 -23.09 -16.75 -8.03
CA ALA A 67 -23.98 -17.45 -8.96
C ALA A 67 -25.46 -17.08 -8.75
N ARG A 68 -25.85 -16.75 -7.50
CA ARG A 68 -27.19 -16.26 -7.18
C ARG A 68 -27.43 -14.86 -7.74
N ALA A 69 -26.45 -13.95 -7.63
CA ALA A 69 -26.55 -12.63 -8.23
C ALA A 69 -26.70 -12.72 -9.76
N ALA A 70 -26.00 -13.66 -10.42
CA ALA A 70 -26.17 -13.90 -11.85
C ALA A 70 -27.60 -14.33 -12.22
N GLY A 71 -28.19 -15.26 -11.47
CA GLY A 71 -29.59 -15.66 -11.66
C GLY A 71 -30.58 -14.51 -11.45
N VAL A 72 -30.34 -13.67 -10.44
CA VAL A 72 -31.17 -12.48 -10.14
C VAL A 72 -31.08 -11.45 -11.28
N VAL A 73 -29.89 -11.16 -11.79
CA VAL A 73 -29.67 -10.24 -12.93
C VAL A 73 -30.36 -10.75 -14.20
N LEU A 74 -30.26 -12.05 -14.49
CA LEU A 74 -30.94 -12.63 -15.66
C LEU A 74 -32.47 -12.53 -15.53
N ALA A 75 -33.03 -12.82 -14.36
CA ALA A 75 -34.45 -12.67 -14.09
C ALA A 75 -34.90 -11.20 -14.22
N GLN A 76 -34.09 -10.26 -13.74
CA GLN A 76 -34.34 -8.83 -13.83
C GLN A 76 -34.32 -8.33 -15.28
N LEU A 77 -33.34 -8.75 -16.10
CA LEU A 77 -33.27 -8.44 -17.53
C LEU A 77 -34.46 -9.02 -18.30
N ALA A 78 -34.81 -10.28 -18.02
CA ALA A 78 -35.97 -10.93 -18.63
C ALA A 78 -37.28 -10.19 -18.30
N LEU A 79 -37.49 -9.84 -17.03
CA LEU A 79 -38.66 -9.09 -16.60
C LEU A 79 -38.73 -7.70 -17.25
N ALA A 80 -37.60 -6.99 -17.33
CA ALA A 80 -37.54 -5.69 -17.98
C ALA A 80 -37.82 -5.79 -19.49
N LEU A 81 -37.36 -6.85 -20.16
CA LEU A 81 -37.68 -7.11 -21.57
C LEU A 81 -39.15 -7.45 -21.78
N VAL A 82 -39.78 -8.21 -20.87
CA VAL A 82 -41.22 -8.50 -20.91
C VAL A 82 -42.05 -7.22 -20.75
N ILE A 83 -41.66 -6.35 -19.81
CA ILE A 83 -42.31 -5.04 -19.61
C ILE A 83 -42.16 -4.17 -20.86
N LEU A 84 -40.97 -4.13 -21.47
CA LEU A 84 -40.74 -3.40 -22.72
C LEU A 84 -41.60 -3.96 -23.86
N TYR A 85 -41.69 -5.28 -24.00
CA TYR A 85 -42.52 -5.92 -25.02
C TYR A 85 -44.01 -5.60 -24.83
N ALA A 86 -44.52 -5.69 -23.59
CA ALA A 86 -45.93 -5.46 -23.30
C ALA A 86 -46.35 -4.00 -23.57
N THR A 87 -45.48 -3.04 -23.29
CA THR A 87 -45.77 -1.61 -23.41
C THR A 87 -45.36 -1.00 -24.76
N ALA A 88 -44.33 -1.56 -25.41
CA ALA A 88 -43.67 -1.01 -26.60
C ALA A 88 -43.26 0.48 -26.47
N SER A 89 -42.99 0.93 -25.24
CA SER A 89 -42.61 2.31 -24.95
C SER A 89 -41.12 2.56 -25.20
N ARG A 90 -40.81 3.69 -25.85
CA ARG A 90 -39.43 4.17 -26.04
C ARG A 90 -38.80 4.66 -24.72
N ASN A 91 -39.60 5.22 -23.81
CA ASN A 91 -39.14 5.78 -22.55
C ASN A 91 -38.69 4.70 -21.57
N LEU A 92 -39.32 3.52 -21.62
CA LEU A 92 -38.93 2.36 -20.81
C LEU A 92 -37.60 1.72 -21.26
N ALA A 93 -37.08 2.05 -22.45
CA ALA A 93 -35.73 1.66 -22.84
C ALA A 93 -34.65 2.33 -21.96
N GLY A 94 -34.95 3.50 -21.38
CA GLY A 94 -34.08 4.14 -20.40
C GLY A 94 -33.90 3.30 -19.14
N VAL A 95 -34.94 2.57 -18.72
CA VAL A 95 -34.86 1.62 -17.59
C VAL A 95 -33.88 0.51 -17.92
N LEU A 96 -33.99 -0.13 -19.08
CA LEU A 96 -33.05 -1.15 -19.53
C LEU A 96 -31.61 -0.62 -19.62
N ALA A 97 -31.41 0.61 -20.10
CA ALA A 97 -30.09 1.25 -20.16
C ALA A 97 -29.46 1.37 -18.77
N THR A 98 -30.23 1.76 -17.75
CA THR A 98 -29.73 1.82 -16.37
C THR A 98 -29.40 0.44 -15.79
N LEU A 99 -30.14 -0.60 -16.17
CA LEU A 99 -29.81 -1.98 -15.74
C LEU A 99 -28.49 -2.45 -16.36
N ILE A 100 -28.28 -2.16 -17.65
CA ILE A 100 -27.06 -2.52 -18.38
C ILE A 100 -25.81 -1.89 -17.74
N LEU A 101 -25.90 -0.63 -17.29
CA LEU A 101 -24.84 0.07 -16.56
C LEU A 101 -24.45 -0.62 -15.22
N GLY A 102 -25.33 -1.45 -14.66
CA GLY A 102 -25.05 -2.21 -13.43
C GLY A 102 -24.41 -3.59 -13.64
N LEU A 103 -24.47 -4.14 -14.86
CA LEU A 103 -24.01 -5.51 -15.16
C LEU A 103 -22.55 -5.81 -14.81
N PRO A 104 -21.58 -4.91 -15.09
CA PRO A 104 -20.16 -5.20 -14.85
C PRO A 104 -19.83 -5.42 -13.37
N ARG A 105 -20.64 -4.87 -12.46
CA ARG A 105 -20.48 -5.05 -11.01
C ARG A 105 -21.15 -6.31 -10.49
N ALA A 106 -22.34 -6.62 -11.00
CA ALA A 106 -23.15 -7.69 -10.46
C ALA A 106 -22.68 -9.09 -10.91
N LEU A 107 -22.04 -9.19 -12.08
CA LEU A 107 -21.67 -10.45 -12.71
C LEU A 107 -20.15 -10.73 -12.68
N PRO A 108 -19.74 -12.01 -12.62
CA PRO A 108 -18.33 -12.40 -12.76
C PRO A 108 -17.78 -12.05 -14.15
N SER A 109 -16.45 -11.82 -14.25
CA SER A 109 -15.83 -10.99 -15.31
C SER A 109 -16.10 -11.34 -16.78
N GLU A 110 -16.50 -12.58 -17.09
CA GLU A 110 -16.73 -13.06 -18.46
C GLU A 110 -18.16 -12.78 -18.99
N TRP A 111 -19.16 -12.85 -18.11
CA TRP A 111 -20.59 -12.78 -18.47
C TRP A 111 -21.12 -11.38 -18.87
N PRO A 112 -20.68 -10.26 -18.26
CA PRO A 112 -21.24 -8.96 -18.61
C PRO A 112 -20.93 -8.58 -20.06
N ARG A 113 -19.77 -9.00 -20.62
CA ARG A 113 -19.43 -8.73 -22.03
C ARG A 113 -20.42 -9.36 -23.01
N GLN A 114 -20.86 -10.58 -22.74
CA GLN A 114 -21.82 -11.29 -23.60
C GLN A 114 -23.23 -10.69 -23.49
N LEU A 115 -23.72 -10.43 -22.28
CA LEU A 115 -25.07 -9.89 -22.07
C LEU A 115 -25.21 -8.45 -22.59
N VAL A 116 -24.18 -7.63 -22.42
CA VAL A 116 -24.14 -6.27 -22.94
C VAL A 116 -24.19 -6.24 -24.47
N LEU A 117 -23.69 -7.27 -25.14
CA LEU A 117 -23.74 -7.40 -26.60
C LEU A 117 -25.11 -7.91 -27.10
N VAL A 118 -25.82 -8.72 -26.30
CA VAL A 118 -27.07 -9.40 -26.70
C VAL A 118 -28.33 -8.61 -26.33
N VAL A 119 -28.35 -7.93 -25.18
CA VAL A 119 -29.57 -7.26 -24.66
C VAL A 119 -29.98 -6.04 -25.50
N PRO A 120 -29.09 -5.10 -25.88
CA PRO A 120 -29.44 -3.96 -26.75
C PRO A 120 -30.06 -4.35 -28.11
N PRO A 121 -29.48 -5.28 -28.90
CA PRO A 121 -30.08 -5.66 -30.18
C PRO A 121 -31.41 -6.38 -29.99
N LEU A 122 -31.55 -7.21 -28.95
CA LEU A 122 -32.82 -7.89 -28.66
C LEU A 122 -33.93 -6.90 -28.32
N ALA A 123 -33.65 -5.91 -27.46
CA ALA A 123 -34.59 -4.82 -27.15
C ALA A 123 -34.92 -3.97 -28.39
N GLY A 124 -33.94 -3.74 -29.26
CA GLY A 124 -34.12 -3.07 -30.54
C GLY A 124 -35.06 -3.81 -31.49
N ILE A 125 -34.88 -5.12 -31.64
CA ILE A 125 -35.75 -5.99 -32.45
C ILE A 125 -37.17 -5.96 -31.91
N VAL A 126 -37.35 -6.09 -30.58
CA VAL A 126 -38.66 -6.02 -29.93
C VAL A 126 -39.38 -4.72 -30.28
N LEU A 127 -38.70 -3.57 -30.16
CA LEU A 127 -39.28 -2.26 -30.47
C LEU A 127 -39.57 -2.08 -31.96
N TRP A 128 -38.69 -2.60 -32.83
CA TRP A 128 -38.90 -2.55 -34.27
C TRP A 128 -40.15 -3.31 -34.69
N VAL A 129 -40.29 -4.55 -34.20
CA VAL A 129 -41.44 -5.41 -34.51
C VAL A 129 -42.75 -4.83 -33.96
N ARG A 130 -42.73 -4.24 -32.76
CA ARG A 130 -43.95 -3.76 -32.10
C ARG A 130 -44.37 -2.33 -32.43
N ALA A 131 -43.43 -1.46 -32.74
CA ALA A 131 -43.67 -0.02 -32.87
C ALA A 131 -43.01 0.61 -34.11
N GLY A 132 -42.36 -0.20 -34.95
CA GLY A 132 -41.73 0.23 -36.21
C GLY A 132 -40.32 0.80 -36.05
N LEU A 133 -39.65 1.01 -37.17
CA LEU A 133 -38.23 1.41 -37.23
C LEU A 133 -37.95 2.74 -36.56
N ALA A 134 -38.82 3.73 -36.74
CA ALA A 134 -38.70 5.04 -36.11
C ALA A 134 -38.76 4.96 -34.58
N ALA A 135 -39.47 3.96 -34.02
CA ALA A 135 -39.54 3.76 -32.58
C ALA A 135 -38.32 3.04 -32.01
N ALA A 136 -37.67 2.19 -32.79
CA ALA A 136 -36.49 1.44 -32.38
C ALA A 136 -35.19 2.28 -32.45
N ALA A 137 -35.10 3.23 -33.37
CA ALA A 137 -33.84 3.93 -33.67
C ALA A 137 -33.18 4.60 -32.46
N PHE A 138 -33.91 5.42 -31.70
CA PHE A 138 -33.36 6.12 -30.54
C PHE A 138 -33.02 5.19 -29.35
N PRO A 139 -33.91 4.27 -28.92
CA PRO A 139 -33.61 3.27 -27.91
C PRO A 139 -32.39 2.39 -28.21
N VAL A 140 -32.21 1.96 -29.46
CA VAL A 140 -31.08 1.11 -29.86
C VAL A 140 -29.75 1.84 -29.67
N VAL A 141 -29.68 3.10 -30.08
CA VAL A 141 -28.48 3.93 -29.90
C VAL A 141 -28.20 4.17 -28.41
N GLY A 142 -29.24 4.50 -27.62
CA GLY A 142 -29.10 4.72 -26.18
C GLY A 142 -28.64 3.47 -25.42
N LEU A 143 -29.23 2.31 -25.73
CA LEU A 143 -28.84 1.03 -25.14
C LEU A 143 -27.43 0.60 -25.57
N GLY A 144 -27.06 0.86 -26.83
CA GLY A 144 -25.69 0.64 -27.33
C GLY A 144 -24.65 1.53 -26.65
N ALA A 145 -24.98 2.79 -26.40
CA ALA A 145 -24.11 3.71 -25.66
C ALA A 145 -23.98 3.27 -24.18
N ALA A 146 -25.09 2.92 -23.52
CA ALA A 146 -25.07 2.40 -22.15
C ALA A 146 -24.26 1.10 -22.04
N ALA A 147 -24.40 0.22 -23.02
CA ALA A 147 -23.62 -0.99 -23.18
C ALA A 147 -22.11 -0.69 -23.28
N TRP A 148 -21.72 0.21 -24.18
CA TRP A 148 -20.33 0.61 -24.35
C TRP A 148 -19.74 1.23 -23.08
N ILE A 149 -20.48 2.13 -22.42
CA ILE A 149 -20.08 2.74 -21.14
C ILE A 149 -19.95 1.67 -20.05
N ALA A 150 -20.84 0.69 -19.98
CA ALA A 150 -20.76 -0.39 -19.00
C ALA A 150 -19.48 -1.22 -19.18
N LEU A 151 -19.12 -1.60 -20.41
CA LEU A 151 -17.88 -2.31 -20.68
C LEU A 151 -16.66 -1.48 -20.30
N TRP A 152 -16.67 -0.19 -20.66
CA TRP A 152 -15.59 0.73 -20.32
C TRP A 152 -15.40 0.88 -18.80
N LEU A 153 -16.50 1.04 -18.05
CA LEU A 153 -16.45 1.11 -16.58
C LEU A 153 -15.94 -0.20 -15.96
N GLY A 154 -16.30 -1.36 -16.52
CA GLY A 154 -15.84 -2.66 -16.01
C GLY A 154 -14.35 -2.91 -16.23
N GLU A 155 -13.83 -2.53 -17.40
CA GLU A 155 -12.38 -2.63 -17.70
C GLU A 155 -11.59 -1.69 -16.80
N TRP A 156 -12.04 -0.43 -16.69
CA TRP A 156 -11.43 0.59 -15.85
C TRP A 156 -11.36 0.19 -14.37
N ASP A 157 -12.41 -0.43 -13.86
CA ASP A 157 -12.48 -0.95 -12.50
C ASP A 157 -11.49 -2.12 -12.29
N SER A 158 -11.30 -2.96 -13.31
CA SER A 158 -10.33 -4.06 -13.28
C SER A 158 -8.88 -3.58 -13.34
N GLU A 159 -8.57 -2.59 -14.18
CA GLU A 159 -7.26 -1.93 -14.22
C GLU A 159 -6.93 -1.27 -12.89
N ARG A 160 -7.90 -0.59 -12.28
CA ARG A 160 -7.73 0.04 -10.96
C ARG A 160 -7.40 -0.97 -9.87
N ARG A 161 -8.08 -2.12 -9.83
CA ARG A 161 -7.76 -3.19 -8.89
C ARG A 161 -6.32 -3.65 -9.04
N ARG A 162 -5.89 -3.93 -10.28
CA ARG A 162 -4.51 -4.36 -10.57
C ARG A 162 -3.50 -3.31 -10.11
N HIS A 163 -3.74 -2.03 -10.43
CA HIS A 163 -2.86 -0.96 -9.97
C HIS A 163 -2.73 -0.90 -8.45
N ARG A 164 -3.82 -1.11 -7.70
CA ARG A 164 -3.76 -1.13 -6.23
C ARG A 164 -3.00 -2.33 -5.70
N GLU A 165 -3.21 -3.50 -6.28
CA GLU A 165 -2.48 -4.71 -5.91
C GLU A 165 -0.98 -4.52 -6.12
N THR A 166 -0.58 -3.98 -7.27
CA THR A 166 0.82 -3.67 -7.57
C THR A 166 1.42 -2.62 -6.63
N VAL A 167 0.67 -1.55 -6.30
CA VAL A 167 1.13 -0.54 -5.33
C VAL A 167 1.30 -1.16 -3.94
N ALA A 168 0.34 -1.96 -3.49
CA ALA A 168 0.43 -2.63 -2.20
C ALA A 168 1.59 -3.65 -2.14
N GLU A 169 1.87 -4.35 -3.25
CA GLU A 169 3.04 -5.22 -3.37
C GLU A 169 4.35 -4.43 -3.29
N LEU A 170 4.43 -3.29 -3.96
CA LEU A 170 5.60 -2.42 -3.93
C LEU A 170 5.86 -1.86 -2.51
N GLU A 171 4.80 -1.41 -1.83
CA GLU A 171 4.90 -0.93 -0.44
C GLU A 171 5.39 -2.03 0.51
N ARG A 172 4.88 -3.27 0.37
CA ARG A 172 5.35 -4.42 1.15
C ARG A 172 6.80 -4.75 0.85
N ALA A 173 7.21 -4.75 -0.42
CA ALA A 173 8.58 -5.01 -0.82
C ALA A 173 9.54 -3.94 -0.28
N GLN A 174 9.15 -2.67 -0.33
CA GLN A 174 9.93 -1.57 0.23
C GLN A 174 10.08 -1.70 1.75
N ALA A 175 9.00 -2.01 2.47
CA ALA A 175 9.06 -2.25 3.91
C ALA A 175 10.03 -3.41 4.25
N HIS A 176 9.99 -4.49 3.46
CA HIS A 176 10.89 -5.62 3.64
C HIS A 176 12.36 -5.26 3.36
N LEU A 177 12.64 -4.46 2.32
CA LEU A 177 14.00 -3.98 2.04
C LEU A 177 14.54 -3.09 3.17
N VAL A 178 13.71 -2.22 3.75
CA VAL A 178 14.09 -1.38 4.89
C VAL A 178 14.44 -2.25 6.11
N GLU A 179 13.65 -3.28 6.38
CA GLU A 179 13.92 -4.24 7.46
C GLU A 179 15.22 -5.03 7.23
N LEU A 180 15.43 -5.55 6.02
CA LEU A 180 16.66 -6.25 5.66
C LEU A 180 17.89 -5.33 5.75
N ALA A 181 17.76 -4.07 5.32
CA ALA A 181 18.83 -3.09 5.43
C ALA A 181 19.16 -2.76 6.90
N ALA A 182 18.17 -2.70 7.79
CA ALA A 182 18.41 -2.54 9.23
C ALA A 182 19.16 -3.75 9.81
N ARG A 183 18.67 -4.97 9.54
CA ARG A 183 19.34 -6.20 9.98
C ARG A 183 20.76 -6.33 9.45
N ALA A 184 20.99 -5.96 8.19
CA ALA A 184 22.33 -5.98 7.59
C ALA A 184 23.28 -4.99 8.26
N ARG A 185 22.78 -3.80 8.67
CA ARG A 185 23.58 -2.84 9.46
C ARG A 185 23.95 -3.41 10.82
N ASP A 186 23.00 -4.02 11.53
CA ASP A 186 23.25 -4.61 12.85
C ASP A 186 24.28 -5.74 12.76
N LEU A 187 24.15 -6.62 11.77
CA LEU A 187 25.10 -7.70 11.52
C LEU A 187 26.49 -7.17 11.13
N ALA A 188 26.56 -6.12 10.31
CA ALA A 188 27.83 -5.50 9.94
C ALA A 188 28.51 -4.85 11.15
N ALA A 189 27.74 -4.18 12.02
CA ALA A 189 28.25 -3.60 13.25
C ALA A 189 28.79 -4.67 14.22
N GLU A 190 28.09 -5.79 14.38
CA GLU A 190 28.55 -6.90 15.23
C GLU A 190 29.79 -7.59 14.63
N ALA A 191 29.82 -7.81 13.32
CA ALA A 191 30.98 -8.38 12.63
C ALA A 191 32.23 -7.50 12.80
N GLU A 192 32.07 -6.17 12.70
CA GLU A 192 33.15 -5.22 12.93
C GLU A 192 33.62 -5.24 14.38
N ARG A 193 32.70 -5.32 15.35
CA ARG A 193 33.04 -5.48 16.77
C ARG A 193 33.85 -6.75 17.01
N GLN A 194 33.47 -7.87 16.41
CA GLN A 194 34.21 -9.13 16.53
C GLN A 194 35.60 -9.04 15.91
N ARG A 195 35.72 -8.42 14.72
CA ARG A 195 37.01 -8.16 14.08
C ARG A 195 37.92 -7.32 14.98
N LEU A 196 37.39 -6.24 15.55
CA LEU A 196 38.12 -5.38 16.48
C LEU A 196 38.57 -6.12 17.74
N LEU A 197 37.73 -6.99 18.32
CA LEU A 197 38.11 -7.82 19.46
C LEU A 197 39.28 -8.76 19.11
N GLY A 198 39.26 -9.35 17.91
CA GLY A 198 40.38 -10.15 17.41
C GLY A 198 41.67 -9.34 17.29
N GLU A 199 41.63 -8.20 16.59
CA GLU A 199 42.80 -7.32 16.41
C GLU A 199 43.37 -6.82 17.74
N ILE A 200 42.49 -6.45 18.68
CA ILE A 200 42.90 -6.03 20.02
C ILE A 200 43.50 -7.19 20.81
N HIS A 201 42.88 -8.38 20.77
CA HIS A 201 43.39 -9.56 21.47
C HIS A 201 44.77 -9.97 20.95
N ASP A 202 44.99 -9.96 19.63
CA ASP A 202 46.28 -10.29 19.05
C ASP A 202 47.36 -9.28 19.45
N THR A 203 47.03 -7.98 19.39
CA THR A 203 47.98 -6.90 19.75
C THR A 203 48.32 -6.94 21.25
N ILE A 204 47.32 -7.03 22.13
CA ILE A 204 47.53 -7.08 23.58
C ILE A 204 48.16 -8.39 24.01
N GLY A 205 47.69 -9.53 23.45
CA GLY A 205 48.17 -10.87 23.79
C GLY A 205 49.65 -11.06 23.47
N HIS A 206 50.09 -10.63 22.28
CA HIS A 206 51.51 -10.62 21.94
C HIS A 206 52.33 -9.71 22.84
N ALA A 207 51.86 -8.47 23.06
CA ALA A 207 52.57 -7.50 23.89
C ALA A 207 52.73 -7.99 25.33
N LEU A 208 51.66 -8.52 25.95
CA LEU A 208 51.69 -9.06 27.31
C LEU A 208 52.60 -10.29 27.43
N THR A 209 52.57 -11.18 26.44
CA THR A 209 53.43 -12.38 26.44
C THR A 209 54.91 -12.00 26.33
N ALA A 210 55.26 -11.09 25.41
CA ALA A 210 56.62 -10.56 25.28
C ALA A 210 57.08 -9.83 26.54
N THR A 211 56.20 -9.01 27.12
CA THR A 211 56.45 -8.30 28.37
C THR A 211 56.72 -9.27 29.52
N LEU A 212 55.88 -10.30 29.69
CA LEU A 212 56.06 -11.31 30.73
C LEU A 212 57.41 -12.02 30.62
N LEU A 213 57.81 -12.42 29.40
CA LEU A 213 59.12 -13.03 29.14
C LEU A 213 60.28 -12.09 29.50
N GLN A 214 60.19 -10.82 29.10
CA GLN A 214 61.24 -9.84 29.40
C GLN A 214 61.33 -9.53 30.91
N VAL A 215 60.20 -9.47 31.63
CA VAL A 215 60.18 -9.37 33.10
C VAL A 215 60.83 -10.58 33.76
N GLN A 216 60.55 -11.79 33.28
CA GLN A 216 61.18 -13.02 33.79
C GLN A 216 62.70 -13.00 33.57
N VAL A 217 63.18 -12.49 32.43
CA VAL A 217 64.61 -12.32 32.14
C VAL A 217 65.24 -11.30 33.08
N ALA A 218 64.63 -10.12 33.26
CA ALA A 218 65.12 -9.09 34.16
C ALA A 218 65.19 -9.60 35.61
N ARG A 219 64.18 -10.36 36.08
CA ARG A 219 64.19 -11.02 37.40
C ARG A 219 65.36 -11.99 37.58
N ARG A 220 65.73 -12.74 36.54
CA ARG A 220 66.88 -13.68 36.60
C ARG A 220 68.22 -12.95 36.59
N GLN A 221 68.30 -11.80 35.92
CA GLN A 221 69.52 -10.98 35.86
C GLN A 221 69.75 -10.13 37.11
N LEU A 222 68.71 -9.88 37.91
CA LEU A 222 68.78 -9.06 39.12
C LEU A 222 69.89 -9.47 40.12
N ALA A 223 70.21 -10.77 40.18
CA ALA A 223 71.25 -11.30 41.06
C ALA A 223 72.68 -11.15 40.52
N ALA A 224 72.85 -11.00 39.21
CA ALA A 224 74.16 -10.95 38.54
C ALA A 224 74.56 -9.55 38.06
N ASP A 225 73.60 -8.75 37.61
CA ASP A 225 73.79 -7.36 37.16
C ASP A 225 72.55 -6.51 37.50
N PRO A 226 72.52 -5.92 38.71
CA PRO A 226 71.39 -5.13 39.19
C PRO A 226 71.16 -3.87 38.34
N SER A 227 72.24 -3.23 37.88
CA SER A 227 72.23 -2.03 37.04
C SER A 227 71.59 -2.30 35.68
N GLY A 228 72.05 -3.33 34.97
CA GLY A 228 71.51 -3.71 33.66
C GLY A 228 70.07 -4.24 33.75
N ALA A 229 69.69 -4.88 34.86
CA ALA A 229 68.31 -5.28 35.10
C ALA A 229 67.36 -4.08 35.32
N ALA A 230 67.83 -3.04 36.03
CA ALA A 230 67.07 -1.80 36.22
C ALA A 230 66.86 -1.04 34.90
N GLU A 231 67.89 -0.95 34.06
CA GLU A 231 67.83 -0.30 32.75
C GLU A 231 66.88 -1.03 31.78
N ARG A 232 66.92 -2.37 31.78
CA ARG A 232 65.96 -3.19 31.00
C ARG A 232 64.52 -3.04 31.46
N LEU A 233 64.27 -2.94 32.77
CA LEU A 233 62.93 -2.70 33.32
C LEU A 233 62.40 -1.31 32.93
N ALA A 234 63.26 -0.29 32.90
CA ALA A 234 62.87 1.05 32.44
C ALA A 234 62.46 1.05 30.95
N GLY A 235 63.26 0.43 30.06
CA GLY A 235 62.89 0.31 28.64
C GLY A 235 61.64 -0.54 28.39
N LEU A 236 61.38 -1.51 29.27
CA LEU A 236 60.14 -2.29 29.28
C LEU A 236 58.92 -1.42 29.60
N GLU A 237 59.05 -0.53 30.59
CA GLU A 237 57.99 0.39 31.01
C GLU A 237 57.61 1.35 29.88
N ASP A 238 58.59 1.91 29.17
CA ASP A 238 58.36 2.76 28.01
C ASP A 238 57.65 2.02 26.87
N SER A 239 58.07 0.78 26.58
CA SER A 239 57.45 -0.06 25.56
C SER A 239 56.01 -0.43 25.90
N LEU A 240 55.72 -0.72 27.18
CA LEU A 240 54.37 -0.96 27.70
C LEU A 240 53.48 0.29 27.58
N ARG A 241 54.00 1.47 27.91
CA ARG A 241 53.26 2.74 27.76
C ARG A 241 52.91 3.00 26.30
N ALA A 242 53.84 2.76 25.38
CA ALA A 242 53.60 2.89 23.94
C ALA A 242 52.52 1.92 23.44
N ALA A 243 52.59 0.64 23.83
CA ALA A 243 51.58 -0.36 23.47
C ALA A 243 50.18 -0.02 24.02
N LEU A 244 50.09 0.42 25.28
CA LEU A 244 48.84 0.90 25.89
C LEU A 244 48.26 2.13 25.19
N ALA A 245 49.11 3.05 24.72
CA ALA A 245 48.66 4.21 23.96
C ALA A 245 48.05 3.80 22.60
N GLU A 246 48.62 2.80 21.94
CA GLU A 246 48.15 2.28 20.67
C GLU A 246 46.80 1.55 20.79
N VAL A 247 46.64 0.73 21.83
CA VAL A 247 45.36 0.09 22.18
C VAL A 247 44.27 1.13 22.45
N ARG A 248 44.59 2.19 23.22
CA ARG A 248 43.64 3.28 23.47
C ARG A 248 43.26 4.03 22.18
N ARG A 249 44.20 4.21 21.23
CA ARG A 249 43.89 4.81 19.91
C ARG A 249 42.95 3.92 19.09
N ALA A 250 43.18 2.61 19.08
CA ALA A 250 42.32 1.66 18.37
C ALA A 250 40.90 1.61 18.97
N LEU A 251 40.78 1.56 20.30
CA LEU A 251 39.49 1.60 21.00
C LEU A 251 38.71 2.90 20.77
N ARG A 252 39.40 4.05 20.69
CA ARG A 252 38.76 5.33 20.33
C ARG A 252 38.24 5.36 18.89
N ARG A 253 38.93 4.71 17.94
CA ARG A 253 38.45 4.58 16.55
C ARG A 253 37.22 3.66 16.44
N ALA A 254 37.16 2.63 17.28
CA ALA A 254 36.03 1.72 17.38
C ALA A 254 34.78 2.35 18.03
N HIS A 255 34.96 3.20 19.03
CA HIS A 255 33.89 3.99 19.66
C HIS A 255 33.60 5.27 18.88
N GLN A 256 33.24 5.18 17.60
CA GLN A 256 32.45 6.26 17.01
C GLN A 256 31.04 6.11 17.59
N PRO A 257 30.57 7.03 18.44
CA PRO A 257 29.22 6.93 18.96
C PRO A 257 28.27 6.92 17.78
N GLU A 258 27.27 6.03 17.81
CA GLU A 258 26.02 6.23 17.07
C GLU A 258 25.69 7.70 17.10
N ALA A 259 25.39 8.28 15.93
CA ALA A 259 25.26 9.71 15.68
C ALA A 259 24.40 10.41 16.74
N LEU A 260 25.02 10.74 17.87
CA LEU A 260 24.48 11.65 18.86
C LEU A 260 24.37 12.99 18.13
N PRO A 261 23.25 13.71 18.28
CA PRO A 261 23.18 15.08 17.83
C PRO A 261 24.46 15.80 18.27
N LEU A 262 25.14 16.49 17.36
CA LEU A 262 26.47 17.08 17.57
C LEU A 262 26.57 17.84 18.90
N ALA A 263 25.49 18.52 19.28
CA ALA A 263 25.31 19.18 20.57
C ALA A 263 25.56 18.27 21.78
N SER A 264 24.94 17.09 21.80
CA SER A 264 25.04 16.11 22.89
C SER A 264 26.43 15.48 22.96
N ALA A 265 27.04 15.19 21.81
CA ALA A 265 28.41 14.67 21.75
C ALA A 265 29.43 15.69 22.27
N LEU A 266 29.26 16.97 21.94
CA LEU A 266 30.13 18.06 22.41
C LEU A 266 29.99 18.33 23.92
N GLN A 267 28.79 18.21 24.48
CA GLN A 267 28.58 18.33 25.92
C GLN A 267 29.28 17.22 26.71
N VAL A 268 29.11 15.96 26.27
CA VAL A 268 29.77 14.81 26.92
C VAL A 268 31.30 14.96 26.87
N LEU A 269 31.85 15.40 25.74
CA LEU A 269 33.29 15.62 25.60
C LEU A 269 33.82 16.73 26.52
N ALA A 270 33.06 17.83 26.69
CA ALA A 270 33.43 18.93 27.57
C ALA A 270 33.42 18.51 29.06
N GLU A 271 32.43 17.69 29.46
CA GLU A 271 32.35 17.15 30.81
C GLU A 271 33.50 16.18 31.12
N ASP A 272 33.81 15.26 30.21
CA ASP A 272 34.89 14.28 30.39
C ASP A 272 36.26 14.95 30.47
N MET A 273 36.50 16.01 29.69
CA MET A 273 37.75 16.75 29.72
C MET A 273 37.92 17.54 31.02
N THR A 274 36.82 18.03 31.59
CA THR A 274 36.81 18.70 32.91
C THR A 274 37.03 17.68 34.03
N ARG A 275 36.42 16.49 33.97
CA ARG A 275 36.64 15.40 34.95
C ARG A 275 38.06 14.83 34.93
N ALA A 276 38.70 14.82 33.76
CA ALA A 276 40.08 14.36 33.62
C ALA A 276 41.14 15.35 34.17
N GLY A 277 40.71 16.47 34.77
CA GLY A 277 41.60 17.51 35.30
C GLY A 277 42.12 18.48 34.23
N GLY A 278 41.47 18.53 33.07
CA GLY A 278 41.75 19.49 32.01
C GLY A 278 41.19 20.90 32.27
N PRO A 279 41.41 21.86 31.35
CA PRO A 279 40.88 23.21 31.46
C PRO A 279 39.34 23.22 31.47
N GLN A 280 38.75 24.14 32.25
CA GLN A 280 37.28 24.31 32.28
C GLN A 280 36.79 24.76 30.90
N VAL A 281 35.91 23.96 30.28
CA VAL A 281 35.31 24.27 28.99
C VAL A 281 33.86 24.66 29.17
N HIS A 282 33.51 25.87 28.72
CA HIS A 282 32.13 26.33 28.66
C HIS A 282 31.62 26.21 27.22
N LEU A 283 30.62 25.34 27.01
CA LEU A 283 30.07 25.09 25.69
C LEU A 283 28.86 26.00 25.44
N GLN A 284 28.91 26.85 24.41
CA GLN A 284 27.78 27.69 23.99
C GLN A 284 27.35 27.27 22.58
N LEU A 285 26.15 26.71 22.47
CA LEU A 285 25.57 26.27 21.20
C LEU A 285 24.67 27.37 20.65
N ILE A 286 25.02 27.93 19.50
CA ILE A 286 24.23 28.94 18.80
C ILE A 286 23.39 28.19 17.75
N PRO A 287 22.05 28.19 17.86
CA PRO A 287 21.20 27.60 16.82
C PRO A 287 21.27 28.43 15.53
N ASP A 288 21.31 27.74 14.38
CA ASP A 288 21.19 28.37 13.06
C ASP A 288 19.77 28.97 12.91
N PRO A 289 19.60 30.12 12.22
CA PRO A 289 18.32 30.81 12.08
C PRO A 289 17.29 30.08 11.20
#